data_AF-A0A2T6K4L8-F1
#
_entry.id   AF-A0A2T6K4L8-F1
#
_cell.length_a   1.000
_cell.length_b   1.000
_cell.length_c   1.000
_cell.angle_alpha   90.00
_cell.angle_beta   90.00
_cell.angle_gamma   90.00
#
_symmetry.space_group_name_H-M   'P 1'
#
loop_
_entity.id
_entity.type
_entity.pdbx_description
1 polymer ?
#
loop_
_entity_poly.entity_id
_entity_poly.type
_entity_poly.pdbx_seq_one_letter_code
_entity_poly.pdbx_strand_id
1 'polypeptide(L)'
;MPVIKKCVYCGKEYKTRPSHAEKRTYCSKECQGKAITNLVVKKCVVCWKEFKFHNNKWRKDAKYCSLQCKGKSHSNEKHWNYKGPGNRLEDDPEHIKARRRNLVLNSDKVKDCLRKGKMKRERNLVVGHHFGEWVELLKKHDNICFYCGVRMTKTPGIKQRTRDHIIPISRGGSDKLENIVPACRSCNSKKGKLTLDEFLEKQGKVKNDDIFPPFK
;
A
#
# COMPACT_ATOMS: atom_id res chain seq x y z
N MET A 1 -38.17 7.29 -18.49
CA MET A 1 -38.27 6.70 -19.86
C MET A 1 -37.00 5.91 -20.18
N PRO A 2 -37.06 4.78 -20.91
CA PRO A 2 -35.87 4.07 -21.33
C PRO A 2 -35.02 4.90 -22.31
N VAL A 3 -33.71 4.88 -22.13
CA VAL A 3 -32.72 5.56 -22.98
C VAL A 3 -32.29 4.62 -24.11
N ILE A 4 -32.30 5.11 -25.35
CA ILE A 4 -31.80 4.36 -26.51
C ILE A 4 -30.29 4.60 -26.64
N LYS A 5 -29.51 3.52 -26.75
CA LYS A 5 -28.05 3.56 -26.95
C LYS A 5 -27.64 2.67 -28.11
N LYS A 6 -26.51 2.98 -28.75
CA LYS A 6 -25.85 2.09 -29.72
C LYS A 6 -24.82 1.19 -29.04
N CYS A 7 -24.80 -0.09 -29.42
CA CYS A 7 -23.84 -1.07 -28.93
C CYS A 7 -22.47 -0.81 -29.54
N VAL A 8 -21.42 -0.73 -28.71
CA VAL A 8 -20.03 -0.51 -29.17
C VAL A 8 -19.49 -1.67 -30.03
N TYR A 9 -20.01 -2.88 -29.85
CA TYR A 9 -19.53 -4.07 -30.57
C TYR A 9 -20.24 -4.31 -31.90
N CYS A 10 -21.58 -4.32 -31.92
CA CYS A 10 -22.36 -4.69 -33.12
C CYS A 10 -23.10 -3.51 -33.77
N GLY A 11 -23.00 -2.29 -33.23
CA GLY A 11 -23.64 -1.09 -33.77
C GLY A 11 -25.16 -0.99 -33.56
N LYS A 12 -25.83 -2.07 -33.14
CA LYS A 12 -27.30 -2.10 -32.97
C LYS A 12 -27.78 -1.19 -31.83
N GLU A 13 -28.94 -0.59 -32.03
CA GLU A 13 -29.63 0.20 -31.00
C GLU A 13 -30.31 -0.71 -29.97
N TYR A 14 -30.24 -0.33 -28.70
CA TYR A 14 -30.86 -1.05 -27.60
C TYR A 14 -31.37 -0.09 -26.53
N LYS A 15 -32.44 -0.51 -25.84
CA LYS A 15 -33.08 0.25 -24.76
C LYS A 15 -32.43 -0.08 -23.42
N THR A 16 -32.14 0.92 -22.60
CA THR A 16 -31.64 0.76 -21.24
C THR A 16 -32.34 1.69 -20.25
N ARG A 17 -32.37 1.32 -18.97
CA ARG A 17 -32.94 2.17 -17.92
C ARG A 17 -32.00 3.38 -17.69
N PRO A 18 -32.50 4.59 -17.40
CA PRO A 18 -31.67 5.78 -17.17
C PRO A 18 -30.55 5.55 -16.13
N SER A 19 -30.86 4.88 -15.02
CA SER A 19 -29.89 4.54 -13.97
C SER A 19 -28.73 3.64 -14.43
N HIS A 20 -28.89 2.94 -15.55
CA HIS A 20 -27.86 2.09 -16.14
C HIS A 20 -27.26 2.69 -17.42
N ALA A 21 -27.78 3.82 -17.90
CA ALA A 21 -27.39 4.40 -19.18
C ALA A 21 -25.91 4.82 -19.22
N GLU A 22 -25.34 5.28 -18.11
CA GLU A 22 -23.91 5.61 -18.04
C GLU A 22 -23.02 4.36 -18.10
N LYS A 23 -23.44 3.26 -17.48
CA LYS A 23 -22.61 2.05 -17.30
C LYS A 23 -22.74 1.02 -18.43
N ARG A 24 -23.92 0.92 -19.05
CA ARG A 24 -24.17 -0.05 -20.14
C ARG A 24 -23.64 0.45 -21.48
N THR A 25 -22.73 -0.31 -22.07
CA THR A 25 -22.11 -0.05 -23.38
C THR A 25 -22.46 -1.08 -24.44
N TYR A 26 -22.93 -2.26 -24.05
CA TYR A 26 -23.24 -3.38 -24.95
C TYR A 26 -24.72 -3.76 -24.87
N CYS A 27 -25.29 -4.21 -26.00
CA CYS A 27 -26.69 -4.64 -26.07
C CYS A 27 -26.95 -5.98 -25.35
N SER A 28 -25.93 -6.84 -25.24
CA SER A 28 -26.04 -8.16 -24.58
C SER A 28 -24.75 -8.57 -23.89
N LYS A 29 -24.85 -9.53 -22.94
CA LYS A 29 -23.68 -10.17 -22.31
C LYS A 29 -22.77 -10.86 -23.33
N GLU A 30 -23.34 -11.36 -24.43
CA GLU A 30 -22.59 -11.96 -25.53
C GLU A 30 -21.76 -10.91 -26.28
N CYS A 31 -22.33 -9.75 -26.63
CA CYS A 31 -21.58 -8.66 -27.26
C CYS A 31 -20.49 -8.11 -26.33
N GLN A 32 -20.78 -8.04 -25.03
CA GLN A 32 -19.77 -7.72 -24.02
C GLN A 32 -18.66 -8.76 -23.96
N GLY A 33 -19.00 -10.06 -23.96
CA GLY A 33 -18.06 -11.17 -24.00
C GLY A 33 -17.19 -11.15 -25.25
N LYS A 34 -17.79 -10.99 -26.43
CA LYS A 34 -17.09 -10.87 -27.72
C LYS A 34 -16.15 -9.66 -27.77
N ALA A 35 -16.55 -8.54 -27.17
CA ALA A 35 -15.68 -7.37 -27.04
C ALA A 35 -14.51 -7.61 -26.07
N ILE A 36 -14.74 -8.35 -24.98
CA ILE A 36 -13.68 -8.73 -24.03
C ILE A 36 -12.71 -9.74 -24.67
N THR A 37 -13.21 -10.69 -25.47
CA THR A 37 -12.41 -11.69 -26.19
C THR A 37 -11.75 -11.15 -27.46
N ASN A 38 -11.96 -9.89 -27.82
CA ASN A 38 -11.28 -9.23 -28.95
C ASN A 38 -9.82 -8.94 -28.57
N LEU A 39 -9.02 -10.01 -28.55
CA LEU A 39 -7.59 -10.00 -28.30
C LEU A 39 -6.89 -9.43 -29.53
N VAL A 40 -6.25 -8.28 -29.37
CA VAL A 40 -5.43 -7.67 -30.41
C VAL A 40 -4.06 -8.34 -30.39
N VAL A 41 -3.58 -8.77 -31.56
CA VAL A 41 -2.25 -9.32 -31.74
C VAL A 41 -1.29 -8.17 -32.05
N LYS A 42 -0.17 -8.08 -31.33
CA LYS A 42 0.93 -7.17 -31.62
C LYS A 42 2.27 -7.90 -31.57
N LYS A 43 3.26 -7.35 -32.27
CA LYS A 43 4.64 -7.83 -32.25
C LYS A 43 5.44 -7.09 -31.17
N CYS A 44 6.14 -7.82 -30.32
CA CYS A 44 7.01 -7.22 -29.30
C CYS A 44 8.26 -6.61 -29.95
N VAL A 45 8.61 -5.36 -29.59
CA VAL A 45 9.79 -4.67 -30.16
C VAL A 45 11.14 -5.27 -29.71
N VAL A 46 11.15 -6.13 -28.69
CA VAL A 46 12.38 -6.70 -28.11
C VAL A 46 12.60 -8.14 -28.54
N CYS A 47 11.60 -9.01 -28.39
CA CYS A 47 11.73 -10.43 -28.71
C CYS A 47 11.07 -10.81 -30.04
N TRP A 48 10.44 -9.86 -30.73
CA TRP A 48 9.76 -10.05 -32.02
C TRP A 48 8.62 -11.08 -32.03
N LYS A 49 8.28 -11.65 -30.87
CA LYS A 49 7.16 -12.58 -30.72
C LYS A 49 5.84 -11.82 -30.78
N GLU A 50 4.87 -12.45 -31.43
CA GLU A 50 3.48 -12.00 -31.39
C GLU A 50 2.88 -12.28 -30.02
N PHE A 51 2.13 -11.32 -29.50
CA PHE A 51 1.43 -11.47 -28.23
C PHE A 51 0.01 -10.91 -28.33
N LYS A 52 -0.92 -11.61 -27.68
CA LYS A 52 -2.34 -11.27 -27.62
C LYS A 52 -2.60 -10.46 -26.36
N PHE A 53 -3.32 -9.35 -26.48
CA PHE A 53 -3.73 -8.56 -25.32
C PHE A 53 -5.15 -8.00 -25.50
N HIS A 54 -5.85 -7.77 -24.38
CA HIS A 54 -7.15 -7.13 -24.42
C HIS A 54 -7.01 -5.67 -24.84
N ASN A 55 -7.76 -5.25 -25.86
CA ASN A 55 -7.79 -3.86 -26.31
C ASN A 55 -8.52 -2.97 -25.30
N ASN A 56 -7.87 -2.68 -24.18
CA ASN A 56 -8.35 -1.77 -23.16
C ASN A 56 -7.51 -0.49 -23.15
N LYS A 57 -8.07 0.57 -22.54
CA LYS A 57 -7.47 1.91 -22.47
C LYS A 57 -6.02 1.92 -21.97
N TRP A 58 -5.65 0.94 -21.14
CA TRP A 58 -4.34 0.83 -20.49
C TRP A 58 -3.28 0.13 -21.33
N ARG A 59 -3.71 -0.72 -22.28
CA ARG A 59 -2.80 -1.54 -23.10
C ARG A 59 -2.87 -1.24 -24.60
N LYS A 60 -3.68 -0.26 -25.03
CA LYS A 60 -3.73 0.20 -26.43
C LYS A 60 -2.33 0.50 -27.02
N ASP A 61 -1.40 1.00 -26.20
CA ASP A 61 -0.02 1.36 -26.59
C ASP A 61 1.02 0.31 -26.16
N ALA A 62 0.60 -0.92 -25.85
CA ALA A 62 1.50 -1.98 -25.40
C ALA A 62 2.53 -2.31 -26.49
N LYS A 63 3.82 -2.11 -26.18
CA LYS A 63 4.99 -2.38 -27.04
C LYS A 63 5.67 -3.72 -26.74
N TYR A 64 5.45 -4.29 -25.55
CA TYR A 64 6.21 -5.44 -25.05
C TYR A 64 5.28 -6.58 -24.65
N CYS A 65 5.68 -7.82 -24.96
CA CYS A 65 4.92 -9.01 -24.58
C CYS A 65 4.98 -9.31 -23.07
N SER A 66 6.05 -8.87 -22.39
CA SER A 66 6.27 -9.14 -20.96
C SER A 66 7.03 -8.01 -20.26
N LEU A 67 6.98 -7.99 -18.92
CA LEU A 67 7.79 -7.08 -18.09
C LEU A 67 9.29 -7.30 -18.30
N GLN A 68 9.71 -8.53 -18.58
CA GLN A 68 11.10 -8.86 -18.93
C GLN A 68 11.51 -8.19 -20.25
N CYS A 69 10.67 -8.27 -21.29
CA CYS A 69 10.95 -7.58 -22.55
C CYS A 69 10.93 -6.06 -22.38
N LYS A 70 10.04 -5.51 -21.54
CA LYS A 70 10.07 -4.09 -21.17
C LYS A 70 11.41 -3.73 -20.51
N GLY A 71 11.85 -4.50 -19.51
CA GLY A 71 13.14 -4.29 -18.84
C GLY A 71 14.34 -4.35 -19.80
N LYS A 72 14.35 -5.33 -20.72
CA LYS A 72 15.37 -5.46 -21.77
C LYS A 72 15.39 -4.29 -22.76
N SER A 73 14.24 -3.69 -23.05
CA SER A 73 14.17 -2.47 -23.87
C SER A 73 14.80 -1.28 -23.17
N HIS A 74 14.66 -1.20 -21.84
CA HIS A 74 15.21 -0.11 -21.04
C HIS A 74 16.70 -0.33 -20.68
N SER A 75 17.24 -1.54 -20.83
CA SER A 75 18.65 -1.82 -20.54
C SER A 75 19.61 -1.44 -21.66
N ASN A 76 19.12 -1.04 -22.84
CA ASN A 76 19.94 -0.68 -24.00
C ASN A 76 19.97 0.82 -24.34
N GLU A 77 19.30 1.67 -23.56
CA GLU A 77 19.51 3.12 -23.57
C GLU A 77 20.11 3.53 -22.23
N LYS A 78 21.23 4.26 -22.30
CA LYS A 78 21.99 4.75 -21.15
C LYS A 78 21.06 5.46 -20.14
N HIS A 79 21.31 5.21 -18.84
CA HIS A 79 20.69 5.77 -17.60
C HIS A 79 19.39 5.08 -17.10
N TRP A 80 19.25 4.53 -15.88
CA TRP A 80 19.95 4.66 -14.59
C TRP A 80 20.08 3.28 -13.91
N ASN A 81 21.32 2.84 -13.67
CA ASN A 81 21.56 1.77 -12.71
C ASN A 81 21.32 2.33 -11.30
N TYR A 82 20.11 2.15 -10.76
CA TYR A 82 19.86 2.26 -9.33
C TYR A 82 20.66 1.15 -8.64
N LYS A 83 21.90 1.45 -8.27
CA LYS A 83 22.67 0.67 -7.30
C LYS A 83 22.43 1.31 -5.94
N GLY A 84 22.08 0.49 -4.96
CA GLY A 84 21.80 0.92 -3.60
C GLY A 84 22.98 1.66 -2.94
N PRO A 85 22.82 2.04 -1.67
CA PRO A 85 23.73 2.96 -0.99
C PRO A 85 25.06 2.27 -0.71
N GLY A 86 26.03 2.43 -1.60
CA GLY A 86 27.35 1.83 -1.41
C GLY A 86 28.13 1.65 -2.69
N ASN A 87 28.34 2.74 -3.45
CA ASN A 87 29.62 3.08 -4.10
C ASN A 87 29.43 4.35 -4.93
N ARG A 88 30.03 5.44 -4.44
CA ARG A 88 30.04 6.78 -5.03
C ARG A 88 31.06 6.77 -6.17
N LEU A 89 30.65 6.38 -7.37
CA LEU A 89 31.39 6.75 -8.58
C LEU A 89 31.12 8.24 -8.80
N GLU A 90 32.19 9.01 -9.03
CA GLU A 90 32.19 10.47 -9.06
C GLU A 90 31.10 11.00 -10.00
N ASP A 91 30.13 11.73 -9.43
CA ASP A 91 28.97 12.25 -10.14
C ASP A 91 29.44 13.15 -11.30
N ASP A 92 29.01 12.84 -12.53
CA ASP A 92 29.22 13.65 -13.74
C ASP A 92 28.86 15.14 -13.49
N PRO A 93 29.74 16.12 -13.80
CA PRO A 93 29.48 17.54 -13.58
C PRO A 93 28.18 18.07 -14.18
N GLU A 94 27.78 17.55 -15.35
CA GLU A 94 26.50 17.87 -16.00
C GLU A 94 25.32 17.40 -15.15
N HIS A 95 25.41 16.19 -14.58
CA HIS A 95 24.42 15.64 -13.69
C HIS A 95 24.27 16.46 -12.40
N ILE A 96 25.39 16.90 -11.80
CA ILE A 96 25.39 17.78 -10.62
C ILE A 96 24.69 19.11 -10.94
N LYS A 97 24.97 19.71 -12.10
CA LYS A 97 24.37 20.97 -12.55
C LYS A 97 22.87 20.83 -12.82
N ALA A 98 22.44 19.73 -13.45
CA ALA A 98 21.04 19.41 -13.67
C ALA A 98 20.28 19.19 -12.36
N ARG A 99 20.88 18.49 -11.39
CA ARG A 99 20.31 18.26 -10.06
C ARG A 99 20.14 19.57 -9.29
N ARG A 100 21.14 20.47 -9.35
CA ARG A 100 21.05 21.82 -8.79
C ARG A 100 19.92 22.63 -9.43
N ARG A 101 19.81 22.66 -10.76
CA ARG A 101 18.68 23.33 -11.44
C ARG A 101 17.32 22.76 -11.03
N ASN A 102 17.20 21.44 -10.91
CA ASN A 102 15.94 20.78 -10.55
C ASN A 102 15.53 21.09 -9.09
N LEU A 103 16.49 21.15 -8.16
CA LEU A 103 16.27 21.60 -6.78
C LEU A 103 15.81 23.05 -6.70
N VAL A 104 16.33 23.94 -7.56
CA VAL A 104 15.94 25.36 -7.63
C VAL A 104 14.55 25.51 -8.26
N LEU A 105 14.29 24.84 -9.40
CA LEU A 105 13.01 24.90 -10.12
C LEU A 105 11.86 24.24 -9.35
N ASN A 106 12.14 23.19 -8.57
CA ASN A 106 11.18 22.57 -7.67
C ASN A 106 11.35 23.05 -6.23
N SER A 107 11.99 24.21 -5.99
CA SER A 107 12.34 24.65 -4.62
C SER A 107 11.13 24.70 -3.70
N ASP A 108 9.94 25.09 -4.18
CA ASP A 108 8.71 25.09 -3.37
C ASP A 108 8.15 23.69 -3.11
N LYS A 109 8.22 22.78 -4.09
CA LYS A 109 7.85 21.37 -3.88
C LYS A 109 8.83 20.66 -2.95
N VAL A 110 10.12 20.97 -3.05
CA VAL A 110 11.18 20.42 -2.19
C VAL A 110 11.03 20.98 -0.78
N LYS A 111 10.82 22.30 -0.62
CA LYS A 111 10.49 22.93 0.67
C LYS A 111 9.22 22.34 1.28
N ASP A 112 8.16 22.13 0.49
CA ASP A 112 6.92 21.54 0.98
C ASP A 112 7.10 20.06 1.37
N CYS A 113 7.85 19.28 0.60
CA CYS A 113 8.17 17.88 0.94
C CYS A 113 9.05 17.79 2.20
N LEU A 114 10.04 18.68 2.33
CA LEU A 114 10.89 18.80 3.52
C LEU A 114 10.08 19.29 4.74
N ARG A 115 9.17 20.25 4.57
CA ARG A 115 8.24 20.74 5.61
C ARG A 115 7.28 19.64 6.05
N LYS A 116 6.70 18.88 5.12
CA LYS A 116 5.87 17.70 5.40
C LYS A 116 6.66 16.59 6.08
N GLY A 117 7.90 16.37 5.64
CA GLY A 117 8.82 15.41 6.27
C GLY A 117 9.23 15.84 7.68
N LYS A 118 9.52 17.12 7.88
CA LYS A 118 9.82 17.74 9.18
C LYS A 118 8.61 17.67 10.10
N MET A 119 7.42 18.10 9.68
CA MET A 119 6.18 17.96 10.46
C MET A 119 5.86 16.49 10.79
N LYS A 120 6.12 15.53 9.88
CA LYS A 120 5.93 14.11 10.15
C LYS A 120 6.94 13.58 11.17
N ARG A 121 8.19 14.04 11.11
CA ARG A 121 9.24 13.73 12.09
C ARG A 121 8.95 14.37 13.44
N GLU A 122 8.60 15.65 13.49
CA GLU A 122 8.23 16.39 14.69
C GLU A 122 6.97 15.81 15.32
N ARG A 123 5.92 15.50 14.55
CA ARG A 123 4.75 14.79 15.07
C ARG A 123 5.12 13.39 15.59
N ASN A 124 6.06 12.68 14.95
CA ASN A 124 6.54 11.40 15.49
C ASN A 124 7.44 11.57 16.74
N LEU A 125 8.09 12.73 16.92
CA LEU A 125 8.95 13.06 18.06
C LEU A 125 8.15 13.64 19.24
N VAL A 126 7.05 14.34 18.98
CA VAL A 126 6.19 15.00 19.97
C VAL A 126 5.05 14.07 20.43
N VAL A 127 4.71 13.03 19.64
CA VAL A 127 3.55 12.16 19.91
C VAL A 127 3.94 10.69 20.18
N GLY A 128 5.18 10.27 19.90
CA GLY A 128 5.59 8.89 20.09
C GLY A 128 6.55 8.73 21.25
N HIS A 129 6.23 7.84 22.20
CA HIS A 129 7.17 7.33 23.19
C HIS A 129 8.55 7.09 22.59
N HIS A 130 9.58 7.53 23.30
CA HIS A 130 10.97 7.37 22.89
C HIS A 130 11.20 5.89 22.58
N PHE A 131 11.93 5.60 21.49
CA PHE A 131 12.24 4.22 21.10
C PHE A 131 12.78 3.37 22.27
N GLY A 132 13.42 4.00 23.25
CA GLY A 132 13.85 3.39 24.52
C GLY A 132 12.71 2.84 25.38
N GLU A 133 11.66 3.62 25.66
CA GLU A 133 10.53 3.22 26.53
C GLU A 133 9.78 2.01 25.98
N TRP A 134 9.61 1.95 24.66
CA TRP A 134 9.04 0.78 23.99
C TRP A 134 9.93 -0.47 24.11
N VAL A 135 11.25 -0.30 24.03
CA VAL A 135 12.20 -1.40 24.21
C VAL A 135 12.20 -1.90 25.65
N GLU A 136 12.07 -1.00 26.63
CA GLU A 136 11.92 -1.35 28.05
C GLU A 136 10.61 -2.08 28.32
N LEU A 137 9.50 -1.61 27.76
CA LEU A 137 8.21 -2.30 27.84
C LEU A 137 8.31 -3.73 27.28
N LEU A 138 8.94 -3.91 26.12
CA LEU A 138 9.17 -5.23 25.55
C LEU A 138 10.03 -6.14 26.42
N LYS A 139 11.01 -5.58 27.15
CA LYS A 139 11.84 -6.32 28.11
C LYS A 139 11.02 -6.72 29.34
N LYS A 140 10.23 -5.78 29.91
CA LYS A 140 9.34 -6.03 31.06
C LYS A 140 8.34 -7.16 30.79
N HIS A 141 7.91 -7.31 29.54
CA HIS A 141 6.99 -8.36 29.11
C HIS A 141 7.67 -9.56 28.42
N ASP A 142 9.00 -9.73 28.52
CA ASP A 142 9.75 -10.86 27.93
C ASP A 142 9.52 -11.11 26.42
N ASN A 143 9.16 -10.06 25.67
CA ASN A 143 8.69 -10.12 24.29
C ASN A 143 7.51 -11.09 24.09
N ILE A 144 6.69 -11.29 25.10
CA ILE A 144 5.47 -12.09 25.04
C ILE A 144 4.31 -11.20 24.59
N CYS A 145 3.45 -11.74 23.72
CA CYS A 145 2.24 -11.05 23.29
C CYS A 145 1.23 -10.99 24.42
N PHE A 146 0.74 -9.79 24.73
CA PHE A 146 -0.26 -9.52 25.77
C PHE A 146 -1.55 -10.34 25.60
N TYR A 147 -1.96 -10.63 24.36
CA TYR A 147 -3.24 -11.30 24.08
C TYR A 147 -3.18 -12.83 24.04
N CYS A 148 -2.12 -13.37 23.45
CA CYS A 148 -2.00 -14.81 23.19
C CYS A 148 -0.94 -15.51 24.03
N GLY A 149 -0.13 -14.77 24.80
CA GLY A 149 0.95 -15.36 25.61
C GLY A 149 2.09 -15.96 24.79
N VAL A 150 2.09 -15.79 23.47
CA VAL A 150 3.14 -16.36 22.59
C VAL A 150 4.29 -15.37 22.44
N ARG A 151 5.53 -15.88 22.49
CA ARG A 151 6.75 -15.11 22.24
C ARG A 151 6.77 -14.52 20.82
N MET A 152 7.05 -13.23 20.73
CA MET A 152 7.05 -12.45 19.50
C MET A 152 8.45 -12.36 18.89
N THR A 153 8.49 -12.14 17.58
CA THR A 153 9.74 -12.02 16.81
C THR A 153 9.96 -10.59 16.29
N LYS A 154 11.22 -10.24 16.01
CA LYS A 154 11.57 -9.00 15.32
C LYS A 154 11.31 -9.09 13.81
N THR A 155 11.34 -10.30 13.25
CA THR A 155 11.17 -10.57 11.83
C THR A 155 9.72 -10.35 11.37
N PRO A 156 9.50 -9.90 10.12
CA PRO A 156 8.16 -9.78 9.56
C PRO A 156 7.42 -11.13 9.54
N GLY A 157 6.14 -11.13 9.93
CA GLY A 157 5.32 -12.33 9.96
C GLY A 157 4.16 -12.23 10.95
N ILE A 158 3.45 -13.35 11.16
CA ILE A 158 2.29 -13.45 12.06
C ILE A 158 2.69 -13.15 13.52
N LYS A 159 3.89 -13.58 13.93
CA LYS A 159 4.45 -13.36 15.28
C LYS A 159 5.26 -12.07 15.42
N GLN A 160 5.27 -11.20 14.40
CA GLN A 160 6.01 -9.94 14.44
C GLN A 160 5.53 -9.08 15.62
N ARG A 161 6.46 -8.59 16.44
CA ARG A 161 6.17 -7.66 17.54
C ARG A 161 5.61 -6.33 17.01
N THR A 162 4.51 -5.88 17.58
CA THR A 162 3.84 -4.61 17.24
C THR A 162 3.39 -3.90 18.51
N ARG A 163 3.16 -2.59 18.40
CA ARG A 163 2.49 -1.78 19.43
C ARG A 163 1.00 -1.81 19.15
N ASP A 164 0.20 -2.13 20.15
CA ASP A 164 -1.25 -2.04 20.07
C ASP A 164 -1.78 -1.13 21.18
N HIS A 165 -2.84 -0.39 20.87
CA HIS A 165 -3.46 0.53 21.82
C HIS A 165 -4.62 -0.14 22.54
N ILE A 166 -4.63 -0.18 23.87
CA ILE A 166 -5.70 -0.76 24.69
C ILE A 166 -7.04 -0.14 24.28
N ILE A 167 -7.09 1.18 24.26
CA ILE A 167 -8.15 1.99 23.66
C ILE A 167 -7.62 2.51 22.31
N PRO A 168 -8.22 2.14 21.17
CA PRO A 168 -7.78 2.64 19.87
C PRO A 168 -7.82 4.16 19.77
N ILE A 169 -6.86 4.77 19.09
CA ILE A 169 -6.82 6.22 18.85
C ILE A 169 -8.12 6.71 18.20
N SER A 170 -8.70 5.92 17.29
CA SER A 170 -9.99 6.25 16.64
C SER A 170 -11.18 6.32 17.60
N ARG A 171 -11.03 5.84 18.83
CA ARG A 171 -12.04 5.87 19.90
C ARG A 171 -11.61 6.75 21.08
N GLY A 172 -10.67 7.68 20.85
CA GLY A 172 -10.22 8.64 21.86
C GLY A 172 -9.09 8.14 22.76
N GLY A 173 -8.48 6.99 22.46
CA GLY A 173 -7.30 6.53 23.20
C GLY A 173 -6.07 7.39 22.97
N SER A 174 -5.25 7.54 23.99
CA SER A 174 -3.99 8.29 23.92
C SER A 174 -2.89 7.47 23.24
N ASP A 175 -1.89 8.12 22.65
CA ASP A 175 -0.66 7.43 22.20
C ASP A 175 0.35 7.25 23.35
N LYS A 176 -0.15 7.24 24.61
CA LYS A 176 0.68 7.13 25.82
C LYS A 176 1.07 5.68 26.10
N LEU A 177 2.22 5.43 26.76
CA LEU A 177 2.72 4.09 27.09
C LEU A 177 1.74 3.31 27.96
N GLU A 178 1.04 4.02 28.84
CA GLU A 178 -0.08 3.52 29.66
C GLU A 178 -1.20 2.89 28.82
N ASN A 179 -1.41 3.36 27.59
CA ASN A 179 -2.40 2.85 26.66
C ASN A 179 -1.79 1.90 25.61
N ILE A 180 -0.51 1.52 25.72
CA ILE A 180 0.20 0.70 24.73
C ILE A 180 0.59 -0.65 25.34
N VAL A 181 0.27 -1.73 24.64
CA VAL A 181 0.67 -3.09 25.00
C VAL A 181 1.49 -3.78 23.89
N PRO A 182 2.40 -4.69 24.26
CA PRO A 182 3.09 -5.51 23.28
C PRO A 182 2.16 -6.59 22.70
N ALA A 183 1.93 -6.54 21.39
CA ALA A 183 1.07 -7.49 20.70
C ALA A 183 1.72 -8.04 19.43
N CYS A 184 1.48 -9.31 19.12
CA CYS A 184 1.88 -9.85 17.82
C CYS A 184 0.97 -9.31 16.70
N ARG A 185 1.50 -9.24 15.48
CA ARG A 185 0.78 -8.72 14.32
C ARG A 185 -0.57 -9.37 14.09
N SER A 186 -0.70 -10.69 14.34
CA SER A 186 -1.97 -11.38 14.16
C SER A 186 -3.01 -11.01 15.21
N CYS A 187 -2.64 -10.91 16.49
CA CYS A 187 -3.55 -10.47 17.55
C CYS A 187 -3.95 -9.01 17.36
N ASN A 188 -2.99 -8.13 17.08
CA ASN A 188 -3.24 -6.72 16.80
C ASN A 188 -4.22 -6.56 15.61
N SER A 189 -4.00 -7.31 14.52
CA SER A 189 -4.91 -7.30 13.37
C SER A 189 -6.31 -7.86 13.67
N LYS A 190 -6.42 -8.87 14.56
CA LYS A 190 -7.70 -9.43 14.99
C LYS A 190 -8.49 -8.47 15.88
N LYS A 191 -7.80 -7.71 16.74
CA LYS A 191 -8.40 -6.68 17.58
C LYS A 191 -8.86 -5.48 16.76
N GLY A 192 -7.99 -4.96 15.90
CA GLY A 192 -8.31 -3.83 15.03
C GLY A 192 -8.78 -2.61 15.81
N LYS A 193 -10.06 -2.23 15.64
CA LYS A 193 -10.66 -1.04 16.27
C LYS A 193 -11.44 -1.34 17.57
N LEU A 194 -11.36 -2.58 18.05
CA LEU A 194 -11.97 -2.96 19.32
C LEU A 194 -11.12 -2.42 20.47
N THR A 195 -11.79 -2.02 21.55
CA THR A 195 -11.17 -1.83 22.86
C THR A 195 -10.68 -3.18 23.41
N LEU A 196 -9.84 -3.15 24.44
CA LEU A 196 -9.40 -4.38 25.11
C LEU A 196 -10.60 -5.23 25.56
N ASP A 197 -11.60 -4.61 26.16
CA ASP A 197 -12.77 -5.27 26.76
C ASP A 197 -13.60 -5.96 25.69
N GLU A 198 -13.96 -5.24 24.64
CA GLU A 198 -14.68 -5.79 23.48
C GLU A 198 -13.89 -6.93 22.80
N PHE A 199 -12.57 -6.84 22.79
CA PHE A 199 -11.73 -7.89 22.20
C PHE A 199 -11.67 -9.15 23.07
N LEU A 200 -11.57 -9.00 24.40
CA LEU A 200 -11.57 -10.13 25.34
C LEU A 200 -12.92 -10.84 25.35
N GLU A 201 -14.03 -10.10 25.37
CA GLU A 201 -15.39 -10.64 25.23
C GLU A 201 -15.54 -11.45 23.94
N LYS A 202 -15.07 -10.91 22.81
CA LYS A 202 -15.08 -11.61 21.52
C LYS A 202 -14.22 -12.88 21.51
N GLN A 203 -13.21 -12.98 22.36
CA GLN A 203 -12.39 -14.19 22.52
C GLN A 203 -12.95 -15.14 23.58
N GLY A 204 -14.07 -14.82 24.23
CA GLY A 204 -14.63 -15.59 25.34
C GLY A 204 -13.73 -15.63 26.57
N LYS A 205 -12.85 -14.62 26.74
CA LYS A 205 -11.94 -14.51 27.88
C LYS A 205 -12.48 -13.47 28.86
N VAL A 206 -12.52 -13.81 30.15
CA VAL A 206 -12.85 -12.88 31.23
C VAL A 206 -11.58 -12.11 31.62
N LYS A 207 -11.70 -10.81 31.96
CA LYS A 207 -10.61 -10.06 32.59
C LYS A 207 -10.23 -10.76 33.89
N ASN A 208 -8.99 -11.21 34.01
CA ASN A 208 -8.43 -11.76 35.24
C ASN A 208 -7.32 -10.80 35.69
N ASP A 209 -7.54 -10.06 36.77
CA ASP A 209 -6.62 -9.03 37.25
C ASP A 209 -5.21 -9.59 37.59
N ASP A 210 -5.11 -10.91 37.84
CA ASP A 210 -3.85 -11.63 38.06
C ASP A 210 -3.04 -11.91 36.78
N ILE A 211 -3.69 -11.90 35.60
CA ILE A 211 -3.05 -12.08 34.28
C ILE A 211 -2.73 -10.72 33.64
N PHE A 212 -3.39 -9.66 34.12
CA PHE A 212 -3.33 -8.31 33.61
C PHE A 212 -2.85 -7.34 34.70
N PRO A 213 -1.57 -7.42 35.13
CA PRO A 213 -1.09 -6.52 36.15
C PRO A 213 -1.25 -5.07 35.65
N PRO A 214 -1.75 -4.16 36.50
CA PRO A 214 -1.84 -2.76 36.12
C PRO A 214 -0.46 -2.27 35.73
N PHE A 215 -0.41 -1.41 34.72
CA PHE A 215 0.78 -0.65 34.37
C PHE A 215 1.10 0.31 35.54
N LYS A 216 1.74 -0.22 36.59
CA LYS A 216 2.50 0.57 37.56
C LYS A 216 3.80 1.04 36.92
#